data_AF-A0A5J5BKL4-F1
#
_entry.id   AF-A0A5J5BKL4-F1
#
_cell.length_a   1.000
_cell.length_b   1.000
_cell.length_c   1.000
_cell.angle_alpha   90.00
_cell.angle_beta   90.00
_cell.angle_gamma   90.00
#
_symmetry.space_group_name_H-M   'P 1'
#
loop_
_entity.id
_entity.type
_entity.pdbx_description
1 polymer ?
#
loop_
_entity_poly.entity_id
_entity_poly.type
_entity_poly.pdbx_seq_one_letter_code
_entity_poly.pdbx_strand_id
1 'polypeptide(L)'
;MKMSIIPQEPTLFRGSIRTNLDPLGLYSDEEIWRALEKCQLKTTIRSLPNLLDSSVSDEGENWSAGQRQLFCLGRIILKRNRILLLDEATASIDSATDATLQRIIRDEFSDCTVITVAHRVPTVIDSDMVMVLSFGQLIEYDGPSRLMETNSSFAKLVAEYWSSCRKNSSQKFNLYP
;
A
#
# COMPACT_ATOMS: atom_id res chain seq x y z
N MET A 1 -16.21 14.81 -7.60
CA MET A 1 -15.58 13.91 -6.60
C MET A 1 -14.19 13.57 -7.12
N LYS A 2 -13.13 13.65 -6.31
CA LYS A 2 -11.75 13.34 -6.73
C LYS A 2 -11.30 12.05 -6.05
N MET A 3 -10.59 11.21 -6.79
CA MET A 3 -10.06 9.91 -6.34
C MET A 3 -8.53 9.94 -6.36
N SER A 4 -7.92 9.21 -5.44
CA SER A 4 -6.48 8.91 -5.43
C SER A 4 -6.26 7.42 -5.66
N ILE A 5 -5.15 7.09 -6.32
CA ILE A 5 -4.79 5.70 -6.64
C ILE A 5 -3.35 5.45 -6.15
N ILE A 6 -3.14 4.31 -5.52
CA ILE A 6 -1.82 3.71 -5.26
C ILE A 6 -1.68 2.53 -6.23
N PRO A 7 -0.87 2.65 -7.29
CA PRO A 7 -0.68 1.58 -8.25
C PRO A 7 0.26 0.50 -7.70
N GLN A 8 0.25 -0.67 -8.35
CA GLN A 8 1.15 -1.78 -8.07
C GLN A 8 2.62 -1.37 -8.18
N GLU A 9 2.92 -0.56 -9.20
CA GLU A 9 4.25 -0.01 -9.48
C GLU A 9 4.22 1.53 -9.43
N PRO A 10 4.59 2.14 -8.29
CA PRO A 10 4.60 3.58 -8.13
C PRO A 10 5.80 4.19 -8.86
N THR A 11 5.52 5.04 -9.84
CA THR A 11 6.55 5.79 -10.57
C THR A 11 6.93 7.07 -9.83
N LEU A 12 8.22 7.26 -9.64
CA LEU A 12 8.80 8.57 -9.31
C LEU A 12 9.44 9.16 -10.56
N PHE A 13 9.45 10.49 -10.63
CA PHE A 13 10.03 11.23 -11.74
C PHE A 13 11.37 11.82 -11.33
N ARG A 14 12.26 11.96 -12.29
CA ARG A 14 13.51 12.68 -12.04
C ARG A 14 13.25 14.12 -11.61
N GLY A 15 13.93 14.55 -10.57
CA GLY A 15 13.74 15.87 -9.96
C GLY A 15 14.13 15.86 -8.50
N SER A 16 13.42 16.66 -7.69
CA SER A 16 13.57 16.64 -6.23
C SER A 16 12.50 15.78 -5.56
N ILE A 17 12.71 15.45 -4.29
CA ILE A 17 11.69 14.85 -3.41
C ILE A 17 10.45 15.75 -3.36
N ARG A 18 10.65 17.06 -3.22
CA ARG A 18 9.58 18.08 -3.24
C ARG A 18 8.74 17.99 -4.52
N THR A 19 9.36 18.07 -5.68
CA THR A 19 8.63 18.04 -6.97
C THR A 19 7.95 16.71 -7.21
N ASN A 20 8.44 15.63 -6.60
CA ASN A 20 7.76 14.35 -6.65
C ASN A 20 6.51 14.33 -5.77
N LEU A 21 6.53 14.93 -4.58
CA LEU A 21 5.36 14.98 -3.69
C LEU A 21 4.32 16.01 -4.15
N ASP A 22 4.80 17.15 -4.60
CA ASP A 22 4.01 18.29 -5.04
C ASP A 22 4.52 18.84 -6.38
N PRO A 23 4.12 18.22 -7.51
CA PRO A 23 4.53 18.66 -8.84
C PRO A 23 4.03 20.06 -9.22
N LEU A 24 2.98 20.54 -8.54
CA LEU A 24 2.33 21.82 -8.85
C LEU A 24 2.77 22.95 -7.91
N GLY A 25 3.56 22.66 -6.89
CA GLY A 25 4.01 23.66 -5.91
C GLY A 25 2.87 24.30 -5.13
N LEU A 26 1.82 23.54 -4.80
CA LEU A 26 0.63 24.01 -4.12
C LEU A 26 0.72 23.95 -2.59
N TYR A 27 1.68 23.21 -2.03
CA TYR A 27 1.78 22.94 -0.59
C TYR A 27 3.04 23.54 0.02
N SER A 28 2.96 23.96 1.28
CA SER A 28 4.12 24.47 2.02
C SER A 28 5.07 23.36 2.46
N ASP A 29 6.31 23.73 2.80
CA ASP A 29 7.29 22.81 3.38
C ASP A 29 6.74 22.11 4.62
N GLU A 30 6.05 22.83 5.50
CA GLU A 30 5.46 22.24 6.70
C GLU A 30 4.42 21.17 6.35
N GLU A 31 3.60 21.40 5.33
CA GLU A 31 2.60 20.43 4.85
C GLU A 31 3.28 19.19 4.26
N ILE A 32 4.31 19.38 3.42
CA ILE A 32 5.10 18.29 2.86
C ILE A 32 5.77 17.47 3.98
N TRP A 33 6.40 18.13 4.95
CA TRP A 33 7.03 17.45 6.07
C TRP A 33 6.04 16.70 6.97
N ARG A 34 4.83 17.24 7.17
CA ARG A 34 3.75 16.53 7.89
C ARG A 34 3.30 15.29 7.12
N ALA A 35 3.16 15.36 5.80
CA ALA A 35 2.83 14.19 4.98
C ALA A 35 3.95 13.13 5.05
N LEU A 36 5.21 13.56 4.99
CA LEU A 36 6.38 12.68 5.10
C LEU A 36 6.53 12.02 6.48
N GLU A 37 6.13 12.70 7.55
CA GLU A 37 6.04 12.11 8.89
C GLU A 37 5.01 10.98 8.90
N LYS A 38 3.80 11.26 8.40
CA LYS A 38 2.69 10.32 8.37
C LYS A 38 3.02 9.07 7.57
N CYS A 39 3.76 9.21 6.45
CA CYS A 39 4.22 8.07 5.66
C CYS A 39 5.58 7.49 6.09
N GLN A 40 6.10 7.83 7.27
CA GLN A 40 7.36 7.32 7.84
C GLN A 40 8.62 7.57 6.99
N LEU A 41 8.58 8.50 6.04
CA LEU A 41 9.73 8.85 5.20
C LEU A 41 10.56 10.02 5.77
N LYS A 42 10.04 10.75 6.75
CA LYS A 42 10.69 11.95 7.29
C LYS A 42 12.12 11.70 7.76
N THR A 43 12.37 10.65 8.53
CA THR A 43 13.71 10.34 9.06
C THR A 43 14.70 10.02 7.94
N THR A 44 14.26 9.21 6.97
CA THR A 44 15.06 8.88 5.78
C THR A 44 15.44 10.15 5.02
N ILE A 45 14.47 11.03 4.77
CA ILE A 45 14.71 12.27 4.01
C ILE A 45 15.56 13.28 4.81
N ARG A 46 15.40 13.34 6.14
CA ARG A 46 16.24 14.16 7.02
C ARG A 46 17.70 13.74 7.07
N SER A 47 18.00 12.48 6.78
CA SER A 47 19.38 12.01 6.69
C SER A 47 20.07 12.41 5.38
N LEU A 48 19.31 12.90 4.39
CA LEU A 48 19.86 13.36 3.12
C LEU A 48 20.37 14.81 3.24
N PRO A 49 21.50 15.16 2.61
CA PRO A 49 22.13 16.47 2.77
C PRO A 49 21.25 17.64 2.30
N ASN A 50 20.44 17.42 1.25
CA ASN A 50 19.60 18.45 0.64
C ASN A 50 18.13 18.33 1.05
N LEU A 51 17.79 17.47 2.02
CA LEU A 51 16.43 17.32 2.55
C LEU A 51 15.38 17.16 1.43
N LEU A 52 14.40 18.07 1.32
CA LEU A 52 13.35 18.04 0.30
C LEU A 52 13.87 18.30 -1.13
N ASP A 53 15.05 18.91 -1.26
CA ASP A 53 15.68 19.24 -2.54
C ASP A 53 16.66 18.14 -2.98
N SER A 54 16.77 17.04 -2.22
CA SER A 54 17.52 15.86 -2.63
C SER A 54 16.99 15.25 -3.93
N SER A 55 17.92 14.77 -4.76
CA SER A 55 17.61 14.26 -6.08
C SER A 55 16.91 12.90 -6.04
N VAL A 56 15.89 12.77 -6.88
CA VAL A 56 15.27 11.50 -7.25
C VAL A 56 15.74 11.18 -8.67
N SER A 57 16.27 9.98 -8.86
CA SER A 57 16.72 9.48 -10.17
C SER A 57 15.53 9.19 -11.08
N ASP A 58 15.81 8.96 -12.38
CA ASP A 58 14.80 8.46 -13.31
C ASP A 58 14.12 7.20 -12.73
N GLU A 59 12.80 7.14 -12.83
CA GLU A 59 11.93 6.08 -12.28
C GLU A 59 12.06 5.82 -10.76
N GLY A 60 12.79 6.67 -10.04
CA GLY A 60 13.06 6.50 -8.62
C GLY A 60 13.98 5.34 -8.29
N GLU A 61 14.90 4.96 -9.20
CA GLU A 61 15.84 3.83 -9.00
C GLU A 61 16.66 3.91 -7.71
N ASN A 62 16.89 5.11 -7.19
CA ASN A 62 17.59 5.32 -5.92
C ASN A 62 16.73 5.06 -4.68
N TRP A 63 15.50 4.56 -4.83
CA TRP A 63 14.56 4.24 -3.75
C TRP A 63 14.06 2.81 -3.85
N SER A 64 13.87 2.16 -2.70
CA SER A 64 13.27 0.82 -2.68
C SER A 64 11.81 0.85 -3.15
N ALA A 65 11.29 -0.29 -3.62
CA ALA A 65 9.87 -0.41 -3.99
C ALA A 65 8.94 0.06 -2.86
N GLY A 66 9.25 -0.34 -1.62
CA GLY A 66 8.55 0.10 -0.42
C GLY A 66 8.58 1.62 -0.20
N GLN A 67 9.74 2.25 -0.36
CA GLN A 67 9.86 3.70 -0.24
C GLN A 67 9.08 4.42 -1.34
N ARG A 68 9.11 3.93 -2.58
CA ARG A 68 8.32 4.48 -3.69
C ARG A 68 6.82 4.40 -3.41
N GLN A 69 6.34 3.32 -2.77
CA GLN A 69 4.96 3.22 -2.29
C GLN A 69 4.63 4.30 -1.24
N LEU A 70 5.51 4.50 -0.25
CA LEU A 70 5.34 5.53 0.77
C LEU A 70 5.38 6.96 0.20
N PHE A 71 6.15 7.19 -0.86
CA PHE A 71 6.12 8.46 -1.62
C PHE A 71 4.76 8.67 -2.27
N CYS A 72 4.21 7.63 -2.91
CA CYS A 72 2.88 7.69 -3.51
C CYS A 72 1.81 7.99 -2.44
N LEU A 73 1.89 7.34 -1.28
CA LEU A 73 1.03 7.62 -0.14
C LEU A 73 1.17 9.07 0.36
N GLY A 74 2.40 9.59 0.43
CA GLY A 74 2.66 11.00 0.76
C GLY A 74 1.96 11.97 -0.18
N ARG A 75 1.99 11.73 -1.51
CA ARG A 75 1.25 12.52 -2.51
C ARG A 75 -0.25 12.54 -2.23
N ILE A 76 -0.80 11.41 -1.77
CA ILE A 76 -2.22 11.23 -1.52
C ILE A 76 -2.65 11.94 -0.24
N ILE A 77 -1.84 11.82 0.83
CA ILE A 77 -2.06 12.51 2.11
C ILE A 77 -2.12 14.02 1.91
N LEU A 78 -1.27 14.59 1.05
CA LEU A 78 -1.32 16.01 0.68
C LEU A 78 -2.65 16.38 0.01
N LYS A 79 -3.12 15.55 -0.93
CA LYS A 79 -4.35 15.81 -1.70
C LYS A 79 -5.65 15.63 -0.91
N ARG A 80 -5.67 14.81 0.14
CA ARG A 80 -6.84 14.53 1.00
C ARG A 80 -8.12 14.17 0.22
N ASN A 81 -8.00 13.34 -0.82
CA ASN A 81 -9.16 12.83 -1.55
C ASN A 81 -9.95 11.83 -0.69
N ARG A 82 -11.28 11.80 -0.84
CA ARG A 82 -12.18 10.94 -0.04
C ARG A 82 -12.30 9.51 -0.54
N ILE A 83 -11.78 9.21 -1.74
CA ILE A 83 -11.73 7.86 -2.29
C ILE A 83 -10.27 7.50 -2.53
N LEU A 84 -9.85 6.38 -1.99
CA LEU A 84 -8.54 5.77 -2.18
C LEU A 84 -8.70 4.41 -2.84
N LEU A 85 -8.06 4.22 -4.00
CA LEU A 85 -7.94 2.92 -4.66
C LEU A 85 -6.53 2.38 -4.48
N LEU A 86 -6.41 1.19 -3.93
CA LEU A 86 -5.17 0.42 -3.88
C LEU A 86 -5.24 -0.67 -4.93
N ASP A 87 -4.33 -0.61 -5.90
CA ASP A 87 -4.23 -1.60 -6.96
C ASP A 87 -2.97 -2.44 -6.74
N GLU A 88 -3.12 -3.59 -6.07
CA GLU A 88 -2.00 -4.50 -5.76
C GLU A 88 -0.76 -3.85 -5.11
N ALA A 89 -0.96 -2.72 -4.41
CA ALA A 89 0.11 -1.87 -3.89
C ALA A 89 1.07 -2.58 -2.90
N THR A 90 0.73 -3.78 -2.45
CA THR A 90 1.48 -4.55 -1.45
C THR A 90 2.17 -5.80 -2.01
N ALA A 91 2.03 -6.06 -3.32
CA ALA A 91 2.53 -7.29 -3.93
C ALA A 91 4.07 -7.38 -3.99
N SER A 92 4.75 -6.24 -4.15
CA SER A 92 6.19 -6.15 -4.40
C SER A 92 7.02 -5.64 -3.21
N ILE A 93 6.40 -5.53 -2.03
CA ILE A 93 7.02 -5.00 -0.81
C ILE A 93 7.13 -6.07 0.28
N ASP A 94 8.14 -5.93 1.14
CA ASP A 94 8.33 -6.84 2.28
C ASP A 94 7.19 -6.70 3.30
N SER A 95 6.99 -7.73 4.12
CA SER A 95 5.90 -7.77 5.10
C SER A 95 5.93 -6.64 6.15
N ALA A 96 7.11 -6.11 6.50
CA ALA A 96 7.19 -5.03 7.49
C ALA A 96 6.76 -3.69 6.88
N THR A 97 7.16 -3.44 5.63
CA THR A 97 6.70 -2.27 4.86
C THR A 97 5.20 -2.37 4.55
N ASP A 98 4.70 -3.55 4.22
CA ASP A 98 3.26 -3.79 4.00
C ASP A 98 2.43 -3.47 5.25
N ALA A 99 2.81 -4.03 6.41
CA ALA A 99 2.15 -3.73 7.68
C ALA A 99 2.17 -2.23 8.02
N THR A 100 3.28 -1.56 7.71
CA THR A 100 3.42 -0.11 7.84
C THR A 100 2.42 0.63 6.95
N LEU A 101 2.34 0.29 5.67
CA LEU A 101 1.45 0.92 4.70
C LEU A 101 -0.02 0.72 5.10
N GLN A 102 -0.41 -0.49 5.48
CA GLN A 102 -1.76 -0.81 5.96
C GLN A 102 -2.14 0.00 7.20
N ARG A 103 -1.21 0.13 8.16
CA ARG A 103 -1.42 0.95 9.36
C ARG A 103 -1.67 2.41 9.00
N ILE A 104 -0.83 2.99 8.15
CA ILE A 104 -0.98 4.39 7.74
C ILE A 104 -2.32 4.60 7.02
N ILE A 105 -2.73 3.66 6.17
CA ILE A 105 -4.01 3.76 5.47
C ILE A 105 -5.18 3.76 6.47
N ARG A 106 -5.16 2.85 7.44
CA ARG A 106 -6.18 2.77 8.48
C ARG A 106 -6.27 4.05 9.32
N ASP A 107 -5.12 4.62 9.68
CA ASP A 107 -5.04 5.80 10.54
C ASP A 107 -5.42 7.09 9.79
N GLU A 108 -4.97 7.24 8.54
CA GLU A 108 -5.10 8.49 7.77
C GLU A 108 -6.37 8.56 6.90
N PHE A 109 -6.99 7.41 6.60
CA PHE A 109 -8.13 7.30 5.68
C PHE A 109 -9.36 6.66 6.34
N SER A 110 -9.45 6.70 7.67
CA SER A 110 -10.60 6.19 8.43
C SER A 110 -11.95 6.80 8.01
N ASP A 111 -11.96 8.07 7.60
CA ASP A 111 -13.15 8.79 7.12
C ASP A 111 -13.30 8.75 5.58
N CYS A 112 -12.54 7.91 4.88
CA CYS A 112 -12.53 7.79 3.43
C CYS A 112 -13.06 6.43 2.97
N THR A 113 -13.52 6.37 1.72
CA THR A 113 -13.80 5.09 1.06
C THR A 113 -12.49 4.53 0.53
N VAL A 114 -12.08 3.37 1.05
CA VAL A 114 -10.88 2.65 0.60
C VAL A 114 -11.33 1.42 -0.18
N ILE A 115 -10.89 1.32 -1.43
CA ILE A 115 -11.10 0.16 -2.30
C ILE A 115 -9.75 -0.49 -2.52
N THR A 116 -9.62 -1.77 -2.21
CA THR A 116 -8.36 -2.49 -2.32
C THR A 116 -8.53 -3.71 -3.24
N VAL A 117 -7.72 -3.75 -4.29
CA VAL A 117 -7.46 -4.95 -5.09
C VAL A 117 -6.26 -5.65 -4.46
N ALA A 118 -6.47 -6.85 -3.92
CA ALA A 118 -5.43 -7.57 -3.21
C ALA A 118 -5.38 -9.05 -3.61
N HIS A 119 -4.15 -9.55 -3.76
CA HIS A 119 -3.86 -11.00 -3.87
C HIS A 119 -3.45 -11.63 -2.53
N ARG A 120 -3.29 -10.83 -1.48
CA ARG A 120 -2.87 -11.29 -0.16
C ARG A 120 -4.06 -11.33 0.79
N VAL A 121 -4.33 -12.52 1.31
CA VAL A 121 -5.43 -12.79 2.25
C VAL A 121 -5.41 -11.90 3.51
N PRO A 122 -4.26 -11.60 4.17
CA PRO A 122 -4.24 -10.74 5.34
C PRO A 122 -4.84 -9.35 5.11
N THR A 123 -4.63 -8.77 3.92
CA THR A 123 -5.19 -7.46 3.56
C THR A 123 -6.72 -7.51 3.42
N VAL A 124 -7.26 -8.63 2.92
CA VAL A 124 -8.68 -8.79 2.64
C VAL A 124 -9.48 -9.15 3.89
N ILE A 125 -8.90 -9.92 4.83
CA ILE A 125 -9.57 -10.32 6.08
C ILE A 125 -9.91 -9.11 6.97
N ASP A 126 -9.10 -8.05 6.93
CA ASP A 126 -9.30 -6.84 7.72
C ASP A 126 -10.25 -5.81 7.07
N SER A 127 -10.90 -6.16 5.95
CA SER A 127 -11.82 -5.26 5.23
C SER A 127 -13.25 -5.32 5.79
N ASP A 128 -13.98 -4.21 5.69
CA ASP A 128 -15.40 -4.17 6.10
C ASP A 128 -16.27 -5.09 5.23
N MET A 129 -16.00 -5.12 3.93
CA MET A 129 -16.71 -5.92 2.93
C MET A 129 -15.71 -6.50 1.93
N VAL A 130 -16.01 -7.69 1.40
CA VAL A 130 -15.20 -8.38 0.39
C VAL A 130 -16.04 -8.67 -0.84
N MET A 131 -15.51 -8.31 -2.01
CA MET A 131 -16.07 -8.68 -3.31
C MET A 131 -15.21 -9.76 -3.96
N VAL A 132 -15.79 -10.91 -4.25
CA VAL A 132 -15.12 -11.96 -5.03
C VAL A 132 -15.62 -11.89 -6.47
N LEU A 133 -14.70 -11.69 -7.39
CA LEU A 133 -14.96 -11.62 -8.83
C LEU A 133 -14.45 -12.89 -9.51
N SER A 134 -15.24 -13.43 -10.45
CA SER A 134 -14.84 -14.56 -11.30
C SER A 134 -15.36 -14.33 -12.72
N PHE A 135 -14.48 -14.44 -13.72
CA PHE A 135 -14.80 -14.21 -15.14
C PHE A 135 -15.56 -12.89 -15.40
N GLY A 136 -15.18 -11.82 -14.70
CA GLY A 136 -15.82 -10.50 -14.83
C GLY A 136 -17.19 -10.37 -14.15
N GLN A 137 -17.61 -11.37 -13.37
CA GLN A 137 -18.88 -11.38 -12.63
C GLN A 137 -18.65 -11.35 -11.13
N LEU A 138 -19.51 -10.64 -10.41
CA LEU A 138 -19.55 -10.66 -8.94
C LEU A 138 -20.22 -11.96 -8.48
N ILE A 139 -19.44 -12.82 -7.83
CA ILE A 139 -19.93 -14.12 -7.34
C ILE A 139 -20.26 -14.09 -5.84
N GLU A 140 -19.54 -13.29 -5.05
CA GLU A 140 -19.76 -13.18 -3.60
C GLU A 140 -19.53 -11.74 -3.16
N TYR A 141 -20.39 -11.27 -2.25
CA TYR A 141 -20.27 -9.95 -1.63
C TYR A 141 -20.87 -9.96 -0.24
N ASP A 142 -20.02 -10.00 0.79
CA ASP A 142 -20.42 -9.88 2.19
C ASP A 142 -19.20 -9.51 3.06
N GLY A 143 -19.39 -9.37 4.37
CA GLY A 143 -18.31 -9.24 5.34
C GLY A 143 -17.45 -10.51 5.42
N PRO A 144 -16.13 -10.41 5.69
CA PRO A 144 -15.22 -11.55 5.73
C PRO A 144 -15.70 -12.71 6.62
N SER A 145 -16.24 -12.41 7.81
CA SER A 145 -16.71 -13.43 8.76
C SER A 145 -17.82 -14.31 8.17
N ARG A 146 -18.81 -13.72 7.50
CA ARG A 146 -19.92 -14.45 6.87
C ARG A 146 -19.46 -15.27 5.67
N LEU A 147 -18.55 -14.71 4.87
CA LEU A 147 -17.96 -15.47 3.77
C LEU A 147 -17.13 -16.66 4.28
N MET A 148 -16.52 -16.57 5.46
CA MET A 148 -15.76 -17.68 6.06
C MET A 148 -16.64 -18.80 6.64
N GLU A 149 -17.88 -18.51 7.05
CA GLU A 149 -18.82 -19.50 7.61
C GLU A 149 -19.46 -20.41 6.55
N THR A 150 -19.44 -19.97 5.30
CA THR A 150 -20.00 -20.71 4.16
C THR A 150 -18.90 -21.49 3.43
N ASN A 151 -19.25 -22.52 2.66
CA ASN A 151 -18.30 -23.19 1.74
C ASN A 151 -18.01 -22.33 0.48
N SER A 152 -17.75 -21.05 0.72
CA SER A 152 -17.60 -19.99 -0.27
C SER A 152 -16.28 -20.10 -1.03
N SER A 153 -16.22 -19.37 -2.13
CA SER A 153 -15.03 -19.16 -2.94
C SER A 153 -13.98 -18.39 -2.14
N PHE A 154 -14.40 -17.39 -1.36
CA PHE A 154 -13.52 -16.69 -0.43
C PHE A 154 -12.88 -17.64 0.60
N ALA A 155 -13.65 -18.47 1.28
CA ALA A 155 -13.15 -19.41 2.29
C ALA A 155 -12.11 -20.38 1.71
N LYS A 156 -12.32 -20.84 0.47
CA LYS A 156 -11.37 -21.69 -0.27
C LYS A 156 -10.06 -20.95 -0.55
N LEU A 157 -10.13 -19.72 -1.05
CA LEU A 157 -8.94 -18.88 -1.30
C LEU A 157 -8.13 -18.65 -0.01
N VAL A 158 -8.83 -18.40 1.10
CA VAL A 158 -8.20 -18.24 2.42
C VAL A 158 -7.51 -19.54 2.86
N ALA A 159 -8.17 -20.69 2.72
CA ALA A 159 -7.60 -21.98 3.08
C ALA A 159 -6.36 -22.35 2.25
N GLU A 160 -6.38 -22.07 0.94
CA GLU A 160 -5.25 -22.28 0.03
C GLU A 160 -4.04 -21.40 0.43
N TYR A 161 -4.27 -20.12 0.71
CA TYR A 161 -3.22 -19.20 1.15
C TYR A 161 -2.50 -19.70 2.41
N TRP A 162 -3.26 -20.06 3.46
CA TRP A 162 -2.67 -20.55 4.71
C TRP A 162 -1.93 -21.88 4.53
N SER A 163 -2.43 -22.75 3.64
CA SER A 163 -1.76 -24.01 3.31
C SER A 163 -0.41 -23.77 2.62
N SER A 164 -0.33 -22.78 1.73
CA SER A 164 0.92 -22.37 1.07
C SER A 164 1.93 -21.78 2.06
N CYS A 165 1.49 -20.92 2.97
CA CYS A 165 2.35 -20.35 4.02
C CYS A 165 2.96 -21.44 4.93
N ARG A 166 2.20 -22.50 5.28
CA ARG A 166 2.72 -23.62 6.08
C ARG A 166 3.79 -24.43 5.34
N LYS A 167 3.60 -24.68 4.04
CA LYS A 167 4.61 -25.38 3.22
C LYS A 167 5.92 -24.60 3.12
N ASN A 168 5.85 -23.27 2.98
CA ASN A 168 7.04 -22.40 2.92
C ASN A 168 7.78 -22.30 4.25
N SER A 169 7.10 -22.49 5.39
CA SER A 169 7.73 -22.51 6.72
C SER A 169 8.37 -23.87 7.03
N SER A 170 7.82 -24.98 6.52
CA SER A 170 8.46 -26.31 6.62
C SER A 170 9.71 -26.46 5.74
N GLN A 171 9.85 -25.70 4.65
CA GLN A 171 11.08 -25.69 3.84
C GLN A 171 12.23 -24.89 4.46
N LYS A 172 11.96 -23.92 5.36
CA LYS A 172 13.00 -23.17 6.06
C LYS A 172 13.69 -23.95 7.19
N PHE A 173 13.15 -25.11 7.60
CA PHE A 173 13.74 -25.97 8.64
C PHE A 173 14.74 -27.02 8.12
N ASN A 174 14.99 -27.10 6.81
CA ASN A 174 15.91 -28.08 6.20
C ASN A 174 17.18 -27.44 5.59
N LEU A 175 17.57 -26.23 6.02
CA LEU A 175 18.72 -25.51 5.47
C LEU A 175 19.81 -25.16 6.50
N TYR A 176 19.89 -25.91 7.59
CA TYR A 176 21.06 -25.95 8.47
C TYR A 176 21.22 -27.36 9.07
N PRO A 177 22.30 -28.10 8.78
CA PRO A 177 22.80 -29.12 9.71
C PRO A 177 23.36 -28.49 10.98
#